data_AF-A0A357N763-F1
#
_entry.id   AF-A0A357N763-F1
#
_cell.length_a   1.000
_cell.length_b   1.000
_cell.length_c   1.000
_cell.angle_alpha   90.00
_cell.angle_beta   90.00
_cell.angle_gamma   90.00
#
_symmetry.space_group_name_H-M   'P 1'
#
loop_
_entity.id
_entity.type
_entity.pdbx_description
1 polymer ?
#
loop_
_entity_poly.entity_id
_entity_poly.type
_entity_poly.pdbx_seq_one_letter_code
_entity_poly.pdbx_strand_id
1 'polypeptide(L)' 'RRRVPTALALRTASVIEAGWRVLRLRSEPPITRFGVAAFAYSKTFNPQRMLADLGPPRVSLEDGIERFITEQRAQWSA' A
#
# COMPACT_ATOMS: atom_id res chain seq x y z
N ARG A 1 -19.25 9.94 -4.19
CA ARG A 1 -18.09 9.03 -4.25
C ARG A 1 -18.43 7.89 -5.21
N ARG A 2 -17.78 7.79 -6.40
CA ARG A 2 -18.05 6.67 -7.32
C ARG A 2 -17.23 5.45 -6.90
N ARG A 3 -17.86 4.28 -6.77
CA ARG A 3 -17.18 3.02 -6.51
C ARG A 3 -16.84 2.36 -7.84
N VAL A 4 -15.62 1.86 -7.97
CA VAL A 4 -15.19 1.07 -9.13
C VAL A 4 -15.11 -0.39 -8.69
N PRO A 5 -15.72 -1.34 -9.42
CA PRO A 5 -15.58 -2.76 -9.10
C PRO A 5 -14.12 -3.21 -9.19
N THR A 6 -13.65 -4.01 -8.22
CA THR A 6 -12.27 -4.52 -8.18
C THR A 6 -11.88 -5.23 -9.47
N ALA A 7 -12.77 -6.04 -10.04
CA ALA A 7 -12.53 -6.73 -11.31
C ALA A 7 -12.28 -5.74 -12.46
N LEU A 8 -13.03 -4.63 -12.52
CA LEU A 8 -12.81 -3.60 -13.53
C LEU A 8 -11.45 -2.93 -13.33
N ALA A 9 -11.11 -2.56 -12.09
CA ALA A 9 -9.82 -1.95 -11.77
C ALA A 9 -8.63 -2.87 -12.14
N LEU A 10 -8.73 -4.17 -11.84
CA LEU A 10 -7.70 -5.15 -12.19
C LEU A 10 -7.54 -5.32 -13.71
N ARG A 11 -8.66 -5.34 -14.47
CA ARG A 11 -8.62 -5.40 -15.93
C ARG A 11 -7.96 -4.17 -16.53
N THR A 12 -8.32 -2.98 -16.06
CA THR A 12 -7.72 -1.72 -16.51
C THR A 12 -6.22 -1.69 -16.23
N ALA A 13 -5.80 -2.08 -15.02
CA ALA A 13 -4.39 -2.17 -14.68
C ALA A 13 -3.64 -3.18 -15.55
N SER A 14 -4.27 -4.30 -15.92
CA SER A 14 -3.68 -5.30 -16.83
C SER A 14 -3.38 -4.71 -18.21
N VAL A 15 -4.32 -3.95 -18.78
CA VAL A 15 -4.16 -3.32 -20.11
C VAL A 15 -3.06 -2.25 -20.06
N ILE A 16 -3.01 -1.44 -19.00
CA ILE A 16 -2.01 -0.39 -18.82
C ILE A 16 -0.61 -0.99 -18.68
N GLU A 17 -0.44 -2.01 -17.83
CA GLU A 17 0.85 -2.72 -17.70
C GLU A 17 1.31 -3.35 -19.02
N ALA A 18 0.39 -3.94 -19.79
CA ALA A 18 0.70 -4.50 -21.10
C ALA A 18 1.18 -3.42 -22.07
N GLY A 19 0.52 -2.25 -22.09
CA GLY A 19 0.94 -1.10 -22.88
C GLY A 19 2.35 -0.63 -22.52
N TRP A 20 2.65 -0.52 -21.22
CA TRP A 20 3.99 -0.15 -20.74
C TRP A 20 5.06 -1.14 -21.19
N ARG A 21 4.76 -2.44 -21.11
CA ARG A 21 5.66 -3.50 -21.56
C ARG A 21 5.89 -3.47 -23.08
N VAL A 22 4.85 -3.28 -23.86
CA VAL A 22 4.92 -3.21 -25.33
C VAL A 22 5.70 -1.97 -25.79
N LEU A 23 5.44 -0.81 -25.17
CA LEU A 23 6.12 0.44 -25.47
C LEU A 23 7.52 0.56 -24.85
N ARG A 24 7.93 -0.42 -24.03
CA ARG A 24 9.24 -0.46 -23.32
C ARG A 24 9.51 0.82 -22.51
N LEU A 25 8.47 1.37 -21.89
CA LEU A 25 8.60 2.54 -21.04
C LEU A 25 9.37 2.16 -19.77
N ARG A 26 10.39 2.96 -19.42
CA ARG A 26 11.23 2.71 -18.22
C ARG A 26 10.57 3.14 -16.92
N SER A 27 9.53 3.96 -16.98
CA SER A 27 8.79 4.41 -15.79
C SER A 27 7.80 3.36 -15.30
N GLU A 28 7.37 3.47 -14.04
CA GLU A 28 6.28 2.64 -13.52
C GLU A 28 4.93 3.07 -14.15
N PRO A 29 4.04 2.12 -14.49
CA PRO A 29 2.70 2.46 -14.93
C PRO A 29 1.91 3.18 -13.83
N PRO A 30 1.00 4.11 -14.17
CA PRO A 30 0.25 4.90 -13.20
C PRO A 30 -0.69 4.08 -12.30
N ILE A 31 -1.05 2.87 -12.74
CA ILE A 31 -1.78 1.90 -11.93
C ILE A 31 -1.30 0.49 -12.28
N THR A 32 -0.97 -0.28 -11.25
CA THR A 32 -0.52 -1.66 -11.37
C THR A 32 -1.57 -2.60 -10.77
N ARG A 33 -1.60 -3.85 -11.23
CA ARG A 33 -2.45 -4.90 -10.64
C ARG A 33 -2.09 -5.11 -9.18
N PHE A 34 -0.81 -4.99 -8.84
CA PHE A 34 -0.33 -5.00 -7.47
C PHE A 34 -0.96 -3.88 -6.64
N GLY A 35 -0.92 -2.65 -7.13
CA GLY A 35 -1.54 -1.50 -6.45
C GLY A 35 -3.04 -1.71 -6.24
N VAL A 36 -3.77 -2.17 -7.28
CA VAL A 36 -5.20 -2.48 -7.15
C VAL A 36 -5.46 -3.53 -6.07
N ALA A 37 -4.69 -4.62 -6.07
CA ALA A 37 -4.85 -5.68 -5.07
C ALA A 37 -4.52 -5.18 -3.65
N ALA A 38 -3.48 -4.36 -3.50
CA ALA A 38 -3.09 -3.77 -2.21
C ALA A 38 -4.19 -2.89 -1.60
N PHE A 39 -4.98 -2.20 -2.42
CA PHE A 39 -6.10 -1.36 -1.96
C PHE A 39 -7.43 -2.11 -1.86
N ALA A 40 -7.67 -3.08 -2.74
CA ALA A 40 -8.96 -3.77 -2.81
C ALA A 40 -9.14 -4.81 -1.69
N TYR A 41 -8.05 -5.43 -1.24
CA TYR A 41 -8.08 -6.47 -0.24
C TYR A 41 -7.57 -5.95 1.10
N SER A 42 -8.43 -6.05 2.13
CA SER A 42 -8.02 -5.78 3.50
C SER A 42 -7.05 -6.84 3.98
N LYS A 43 -5.94 -6.41 4.56
CA LYS A 43 -4.97 -7.29 5.23
C LYS A 43 -5.15 -7.16 6.73
N THR A 44 -6.14 -7.84 7.28
CA THR A 44 -6.33 -7.96 8.72
C THR A 44 -5.54 -9.16 9.23
N PHE A 45 -4.61 -8.91 10.14
CA PHE A 45 -3.88 -9.96 10.83
C PHE A 45 -4.42 -10.08 12.26
N ASN A 46 -4.59 -11.30 12.75
CA ASN A 46 -4.83 -11.53 14.18
C ASN A 46 -3.45 -11.64 14.87
N PRO A 47 -3.05 -10.67 15.70
CA PRO A 47 -1.73 -10.66 16.32
C PRO A 47 -1.63 -11.52 17.59
N GLN A 48 -2.70 -12.18 18.05
CA GLN A 48 -2.73 -12.85 19.36
C GLN A 48 -1.56 -13.83 19.55
N ARG A 49 -1.26 -14.66 18.55
CA ARG A 49 -0.15 -15.63 18.66
C ARG A 49 1.21 -14.94 18.67
N MET A 50 1.40 -13.93 17.82
CA MET A 50 2.61 -13.11 17.80
C MET A 50 2.85 -12.45 19.18
N LEU A 51 1.80 -11.90 19.79
CA LEU A 51 1.88 -11.27 21.10
C LEU A 51 2.14 -12.28 22.23
N ALA A 52 1.60 -13.49 22.12
CA ALA A 52 1.88 -14.55 23.09
C ALA A 52 3.35 -15.01 23.03
N ASP A 53 3.91 -15.14 21.82
CA ASP A 53 5.27 -15.63 21.61
C ASP A 53 6.33 -14.53 21.84
N LEU A 54 6.02 -13.27 21.47
CA LEU A 54 7.00 -12.18 21.43
C LEU A 54 6.73 -11.05 22.44
N GLY A 55 5.56 -11.04 23.07
CA GLY A 55 5.11 -9.93 23.91
C GLY A 55 4.63 -8.70 23.11
N PRO A 56 4.29 -7.60 23.80
CA PRO A 56 3.87 -6.36 23.16
C PRO A 56 5.04 -5.69 22.41
N PRO A 57 4.75 -4.93 21.34
CA PRO A 57 5.79 -4.18 20.64
C PRO A 57 6.42 -3.12 21.57
N ARG A 58 7.73 -2.87 21.40
CA ARG A 58 8.46 -1.85 22.18
C ARG A 58 7.98 -0.42 21.92
N VAL A 59 7.36 -0.18 20.78
CA VAL A 59 6.77 1.09 20.37
C VAL A 59 5.34 0.78 19.93
N SER A 60 4.36 1.49 20.48
CA SER A 60 2.96 1.32 20.08
C SER A 60 2.77 1.78 18.63
N LEU A 61 1.66 1.35 18.00
CA LEU A 61 1.35 1.79 16.64
C LEU A 61 1.11 3.31 16.61
N GLU A 62 0.42 3.82 17.63
CA GLU A 62 0.11 5.22 17.83
C GLU A 62 1.39 6.07 17.93
N ASP A 63 2.31 5.69 18.83
CA ASP A 63 3.59 6.38 18.99
C ASP A 63 4.42 6.31 17.70
N GLY A 64 4.41 5.15 17.03
CA GLY A 64 5.12 4.95 15.78
C GLY A 64 4.62 5.89 14.68
N ILE A 65 3.29 6.05 14.55
CA ILE A 65 2.67 6.96 13.57
C ILE A 65 3.00 8.41 13.90
N GLU A 66 2.90 8.82 15.16
CA GLU A 66 3.17 10.20 15.57
C GLU A 66 4.64 10.60 15.30
N ARG A 67 5.57 9.72 15.66
CA ARG A 67 7.00 9.90 15.37
C ARG A 67 7.26 10.01 13.88
N PHE A 68 6.69 9.11 13.08
CA PHE A 68 6.84 9.12 11.64
C PHE A 68 6.33 10.43 11.01
N ILE A 69 5.14 10.90 11.42
CA ILE A 69 4.58 12.16 10.92
C ILE A 69 5.49 13.35 11.28
N THR A 70 6.02 13.37 12.49
CA THR A 70 6.92 14.43 12.96
C THR A 70 8.20 14.47 12.11
N GLU A 71 8.81 13.31 11.87
CA GLU A 71 10.00 13.18 11.03
C GLU A 71 9.73 13.61 9.57
N GLN A 72 8.60 13.21 8.98
CA GLN A 72 8.22 13.60 7.61
C GLN A 72 7.99 15.11 7.47
N ARG A 73 7.36 15.75 8.46
CA ARG A 73 7.17 17.22 8.46
C ARG A 73 8.50 17.95 8.47
N ALA A 74 9.45 17.49 9.28
CA ALA A 74 10.79 18.07 9.33
C ALA A 74 11.52 17.93 7.98
N GLN A 75 11.38 16.78 7.30
CA GLN A 75 11.95 16.55 5.97
C GLN A 75 11.36 17.46 4.89
N TRP A 76 10.05 17.74 4.92
CA TRP A 76 9.42 18.65 3.94
C TRP A 76 9.70 20.13 4.19
N SER A 77 10.08 20.51 5.41
CA SER A 77 10.43 21.89 5.74
C SER A 77 11.89 22.27 5.44
N ALA A 78 12.73 21.28 5.09
CA ALA A 78 14.14 21.45 4.73
C ALA A 78 14.33 21.52 3.20
#